data_AF-A0A0Q5UYJ6-F1
#
_entry.id   AF-A0A0Q5UYJ6-F1
#
_cell.length_a   1.000
_cell.length_b   1.000
_cell.length_c   1.000
_cell.angle_alpha   90.00
_cell.angle_beta   90.00
_cell.angle_gamma   90.00
#
_symmetry.space_group_name_H-M   'P 1'
#
loop_
_entity.id
_entity.type
_entity.pdbx_description
1 polymer ?
#
loop_
_entity_poly.entity_id
_entity_poly.type
_entity_poly.pdbx_seq_one_letter_code
_entity_poly.pdbx_strand_id
1 'polypeptide(L)'
;MIALSISANATEKRTAVNNENTTEITADKIIIVYDWSVKTDQGSYSGTARSLEKAESRIAMTAAGEIILDKKIESYYQLADEASNPMLRLYFWEVETVNGTAKGFSGSENHALKMIQLISTNDILTYKIIRSAEFER
;
A
#
# COMPACT_ATOMS: atom_id res chain seq x y z
N MET A 1 41.63 -45.37 12.14
CA MET A 1 40.26 -44.88 11.92
C MET A 1 39.88 -44.05 13.13
N ILE A 2 39.82 -42.73 13.02
CA ILE A 2 39.40 -41.85 14.12
C ILE A 2 38.03 -41.30 13.72
N ALA A 3 37.02 -41.64 14.52
CA ALA A 3 35.67 -41.14 14.34
C ALA A 3 35.63 -39.65 14.72
N LEU A 4 35.34 -38.79 13.74
CA LEU A 4 35.12 -37.36 13.93
C LEU A 4 33.65 -37.17 14.35
N SER A 5 33.40 -36.89 15.62
CA SER A 5 32.06 -36.53 16.10
C SER A 5 31.83 -35.05 15.85
N ILE A 6 30.96 -34.71 14.90
CA ILE A 6 30.44 -33.35 14.76
C ILE A 6 29.19 -33.21 15.64
N SER A 7 29.29 -32.45 16.74
CA SER A 7 28.11 -31.95 17.44
C SER A 7 27.56 -30.75 16.66
N ALA A 8 26.49 -30.97 15.92
CA ALA A 8 25.73 -29.88 15.30
C ALA A 8 25.02 -29.09 16.41
N ASN A 9 25.61 -27.97 16.84
CA ASN A 9 24.93 -27.03 17.70
C ASN A 9 23.98 -26.21 16.81
N ALA A 10 22.75 -26.69 16.65
CA ALA A 10 21.69 -25.91 16.01
C ALA A 10 21.37 -24.71 16.90
N THR A 11 21.91 -23.55 16.56
CA THR A 11 21.46 -22.28 17.15
C THR A 11 20.03 -22.06 16.67
N GLU A 12 19.06 -22.45 17.49
CA GLU A 12 17.70 -21.94 17.36
C GLU A 12 17.78 -20.41 17.46
N LYS A 13 17.68 -19.73 16.31
CA LYS A 13 17.30 -18.32 16.30
C LYS A 13 15.87 -18.28 16.84
N ARG A 14 15.74 -18.16 18.15
CA ARG A 14 14.54 -17.61 18.77
C ARG A 14 14.43 -16.20 18.23
N THR A 15 13.61 -16.02 17.20
CA THR A 15 13.12 -14.70 16.81
C THR A 15 12.54 -14.12 18.08
N ALA A 16 13.22 -13.10 18.62
CA ALA A 16 12.64 -12.28 19.66
C ALA A 16 11.31 -11.79 19.09
N VAL A 17 10.20 -12.28 19.66
CA VAL A 17 8.90 -11.67 19.47
C VAL A 17 9.03 -10.33 20.17
N ASN A 18 9.46 -9.32 19.42
CA ASN A 18 9.31 -7.94 19.84
C ASN A 18 7.79 -7.75 19.93
N ASN A 19 7.28 -7.76 21.16
CA ASN A 19 6.02 -7.11 21.49
C ASN A 19 6.19 -5.61 21.22
N GLU A 20 6.21 -5.24 19.94
CA GLU A 20 5.78 -3.92 19.56
C GLU A 20 4.30 -3.86 19.92
N ASN A 21 3.87 -2.80 20.60
CA ASN A 21 2.47 -2.52 20.86
C ASN A 21 1.75 -2.45 19.52
N THR A 22 1.32 -3.60 19.00
CA THR A 22 0.61 -3.73 17.74
C THR A 22 -0.79 -3.23 18.03
N THR A 23 -1.01 -1.94 17.76
CA THR A 23 -2.36 -1.45 17.52
C THR A 23 -3.00 -2.39 16.52
N GLU A 24 -3.97 -3.17 16.98
CA GLU A 24 -4.58 -4.22 16.17
C GLU A 24 -5.14 -3.58 14.89
N ILE A 25 -4.59 -4.02 13.75
CA ILE A 25 -5.05 -3.61 12.43
C ILE A 25 -6.27 -4.47 12.11
N THR A 26 -7.41 -3.80 12.04
CA THR A 26 -8.72 -4.38 11.78
C THR A 26 -9.29 -3.82 10.48
N ALA A 27 -10.17 -4.59 9.81
CA ALA A 27 -10.69 -4.23 8.49
C ALA A 27 -11.47 -2.92 8.48
N ASP A 28 -12.08 -2.51 9.61
CA ASP A 28 -12.82 -1.24 9.75
C ASP A 28 -11.93 0.02 9.66
N LYS A 29 -10.62 -0.14 9.88
CA LYS A 29 -9.62 0.95 9.78
C LYS A 29 -9.06 1.11 8.37
N ILE A 30 -9.47 0.24 7.44
CA ILE A 30 -9.05 0.27 6.04
C ILE A 30 -9.93 1.27 5.29
N ILE A 31 -9.30 2.19 4.58
CA ILE A 31 -9.98 3.17 3.75
C ILE A 31 -9.39 3.19 2.34
N ILE A 32 -10.18 3.72 1.41
CA ILE A 32 -9.76 3.95 0.03
C ILE A 32 -9.30 5.40 -0.11
N VAL A 33 -8.12 5.58 -0.70
CA VAL A 33 -7.57 6.89 -1.06
C VAL A 33 -7.51 6.99 -2.57
N TYR A 34 -7.99 8.11 -3.09
CA TYR A 34 -7.99 8.42 -4.51
C TYR A 34 -6.84 9.36 -4.81
N ASP A 35 -5.80 8.84 -5.43
CA ASP A 35 -4.72 9.64 -5.99
C ASP A 35 -5.21 10.21 -7.32
N TRP A 36 -5.13 11.52 -7.47
CA TRP A 36 -5.54 12.20 -8.69
C TRP A 36 -4.37 12.98 -9.27
N SER A 37 -4.31 13.01 -10.59
CA SER A 37 -3.44 13.90 -11.35
C SER A 37 -4.18 14.48 -12.55
N VAL A 38 -3.81 15.70 -12.91
CA VAL A 38 -4.28 16.38 -14.11
C VAL A 38 -3.12 17.10 -14.76
N LYS A 39 -2.96 16.90 -16.06
CA LYS A 39 -2.03 17.63 -16.91
C LYS A 39 -2.83 18.60 -17.76
N THR A 40 -2.39 19.84 -17.78
CA THR A 40 -3.00 20.93 -18.54
C THR A 40 -1.98 21.57 -19.48
N ASP A 41 -2.43 22.53 -20.26
CA ASP A 41 -1.57 23.39 -21.07
C ASP A 41 -0.67 24.32 -20.23
N GLN A 42 -1.03 24.57 -18.97
CA GLN A 42 -0.27 25.44 -18.05
C GLN A 42 0.62 24.68 -17.08
N GLY A 43 0.37 23.39 -16.84
CA GLY A 43 1.18 22.62 -15.89
C GLY A 43 0.68 21.21 -15.61
N SER A 44 1.11 20.67 -14.48
CA SER A 44 0.65 19.38 -13.98
C SER A 44 0.43 19.46 -12.48
N TYR A 45 -0.70 18.93 -12.04
CA TYR A 45 -1.14 18.98 -10.66
C TYR A 45 -1.50 17.58 -10.19
N SER A 46 -1.32 17.32 -8.91
CA SER A 46 -1.70 16.06 -8.31
C SER A 46 -2.02 16.21 -6.84
N GLY A 47 -2.73 15.22 -6.30
CA GLY A 47 -3.06 15.17 -4.89
C GLY A 47 -3.78 13.89 -4.53
N THR A 48 -4.37 13.88 -3.34
CA THR A 48 -5.15 12.75 -2.85
C THR A 48 -6.52 13.21 -2.35
N ALA A 49 -7.50 12.31 -2.34
CA ALA A 49 -8.84 12.55 -1.81
C ALA A 49 -9.41 11.30 -1.15
N ARG A 50 -10.40 11.49 -0.26
CA ARG A 50 -11.09 10.41 0.48
C ARG A 50 -12.28 9.80 -0.26
N SER A 51 -12.58 10.28 -1.46
CA SER A 51 -13.71 9.86 -2.28
C SER A 51 -13.47 10.27 -3.73
N LEU A 52 -14.04 9.52 -4.68
CA LEU A 52 -13.98 9.85 -6.10
C LEU A 52 -14.53 11.25 -6.40
N GLU A 53 -15.70 11.61 -5.85
CA GLU A 53 -16.32 12.92 -6.04
C GLU A 53 -15.39 14.07 -5.62
N LYS A 54 -14.76 13.96 -4.45
CA LYS A 54 -13.74 14.94 -4.01
C LYS A 54 -12.52 14.97 -4.93
N ALA A 55 -12.05 13.85 -5.45
CA ALA A 55 -10.94 13.84 -6.40
C ALA A 55 -11.30 14.59 -7.68
N GLU A 56 -12.48 14.33 -8.24
CA GLU A 56 -13.00 15.02 -9.42
C GLU A 56 -13.20 16.51 -9.18
N SER A 57 -13.77 16.88 -8.03
CA SER A 57 -13.93 18.28 -7.61
C SER A 57 -12.57 18.99 -7.51
N ARG A 58 -11.54 18.33 -6.95
CA ARG A 58 -10.18 18.89 -6.87
C ARG A 58 -9.59 19.12 -8.26
N ILE A 59 -9.71 18.16 -9.16
CA ILE A 59 -9.27 18.32 -10.56
C ILE A 59 -9.97 19.53 -11.20
N ALA A 60 -11.30 19.61 -11.08
CA ALA A 60 -12.09 20.68 -11.70
C ALA A 60 -11.71 22.06 -11.16
N MET A 61 -11.46 22.18 -9.85
CA MET A 61 -11.03 23.43 -9.24
C MET A 61 -9.61 23.82 -9.64
N THR A 62 -8.68 22.86 -9.69
CA THR A 62 -7.27 23.15 -9.97
C THR A 62 -7.01 23.45 -11.44
N ALA A 63 -7.71 22.78 -12.35
CA ALA A 63 -7.61 23.03 -13.80
C ALA A 63 -8.59 24.12 -14.29
N ALA A 64 -9.19 24.90 -13.38
CA ALA A 64 -10.19 25.89 -13.74
C ALA A 64 -9.58 26.99 -14.63
N GLY A 65 -10.11 27.13 -15.84
CA GLY A 65 -9.60 28.09 -16.83
C GLY A 65 -8.42 27.59 -17.67
N GLU A 66 -8.00 26.33 -17.47
CA GLU A 66 -6.93 25.68 -18.23
C GLU A 66 -7.50 24.62 -19.18
N ILE A 67 -6.74 24.25 -20.22
CA ILE A 67 -7.11 23.16 -21.14
C ILE A 67 -6.56 21.86 -20.58
N ILE A 68 -7.45 20.93 -20.20
CA ILE A 68 -7.06 19.59 -19.73
C ILE A 68 -6.55 18.75 -20.91
N LEU A 69 -5.30 18.29 -20.79
CA LEU A 69 -4.63 17.42 -21.76
C LEU A 69 -4.72 15.94 -21.35
N ASP A 70 -4.61 15.67 -20.04
CA ASP A 70 -4.71 14.32 -19.48
C ASP A 70 -5.24 14.37 -18.05
N LYS A 71 -5.95 13.33 -17.62
CA LYS A 71 -6.40 13.17 -16.24
C LYS A 71 -6.33 11.71 -15.81
N LYS A 72 -5.92 11.47 -14.58
CA LYS A 72 -5.87 10.13 -13.98
C LYS A 72 -6.41 10.18 -12.55
N ILE A 73 -7.23 9.21 -12.19
CA ILE A 73 -7.63 8.95 -10.80
C ILE A 73 -7.42 7.47 -10.54
N GLU A 74 -6.66 7.14 -9.50
CA GLU A 74 -6.41 5.77 -9.06
C GLU A 74 -6.76 5.60 -7.59
N SER A 75 -7.36 4.46 -7.25
CA SER A 75 -7.73 4.13 -5.88
C SER A 75 -6.74 3.16 -5.25
N TYR A 76 -6.37 3.42 -3.99
CA TYR A 76 -5.46 2.61 -3.20
C TYR A 76 -6.03 2.39 -1.81
N TYR A 77 -6.00 1.14 -1.33
CA TYR A 77 -6.30 0.81 0.05
C TYR A 77 -5.15 1.22 0.97
N GLN A 78 -5.46 1.86 2.10
CA GLN A 78 -4.51 2.26 3.13
C GLN A 78 -5.17 2.20 4.51
N LEU A 79 -4.34 2.16 5.56
CA LEU A 79 -4.81 2.38 6.92
C LEU A 79 -5.14 3.85 7.14
N ALA A 80 -6.23 4.12 7.85
CA ALA A 80 -6.72 5.47 8.11
C ALA A 80 -5.64 6.40 8.71
N ASP A 81 -4.92 5.88 9.72
CA ASP A 81 -3.86 6.59 10.44
C ASP A 81 -2.62 6.85 9.59
N GLU A 82 -2.33 5.96 8.62
CA GLU A 82 -1.20 6.13 7.70
C GLU A 82 -1.54 7.10 6.57
N ALA A 83 -2.79 7.07 6.11
CA ALA A 83 -3.19 7.77 4.91
C ALA A 83 -3.23 9.31 5.05
N SER A 84 -3.18 9.83 6.28
CA SER A 84 -2.97 11.26 6.54
C SER A 84 -1.54 11.73 6.27
N ASN A 85 -0.56 10.81 6.21
CA ASN A 85 0.83 11.14 5.97
C ASN A 85 1.36 10.41 4.72
N PRO A 86 1.48 11.11 3.57
CA PRO A 86 1.99 10.51 2.34
C PRO A 86 3.39 9.89 2.46
N MET A 87 4.20 10.31 3.42
CA MET A 87 5.53 9.72 3.67
C MET A 87 5.46 8.29 4.20
N LEU A 88 4.29 7.86 4.68
CA LEU A 88 4.04 6.49 5.14
C LEU A 88 3.62 5.55 4.00
N ARG A 89 3.61 6.01 2.74
CA ARG A 89 3.46 5.13 1.58
C ARG A 89 4.80 4.50 1.22
N LEU A 90 5.30 3.63 2.09
CA LEU A 90 6.63 3.03 1.98
C LEU A 90 6.60 1.71 1.22
N TYR A 91 5.49 0.97 1.26
CA TYR A 91 5.33 -0.31 0.58
C TYR A 91 4.08 -0.30 -0.28
N PHE A 92 4.25 -0.43 -1.59
CA PHE A 92 3.17 -0.74 -2.51
C PHE A 92 2.86 -2.22 -2.42
N TRP A 93 1.59 -2.58 -2.42
CA TRP A 93 1.17 -3.97 -2.49
C TRP A 93 0.01 -4.14 -3.45
N GLU A 94 -0.04 -5.31 -4.06
CA GLU A 94 -1.14 -5.74 -4.93
C GLU A 94 -1.42 -7.21 -4.66
N VAL A 95 -2.69 -7.55 -4.62
CA VAL A 95 -3.17 -8.92 -4.46
C VAL A 95 -4.20 -9.23 -5.53
N GLU A 96 -4.05 -10.40 -6.14
CA GLU A 96 -5.01 -10.96 -7.06
C GLU A 96 -5.75 -12.10 -6.36
N THR A 97 -7.07 -12.04 -6.43
CA THR A 97 -7.99 -13.06 -5.92
C THR A 97 -8.84 -13.58 -7.06
N VAL A 98 -9.58 -14.66 -6.80
CA VAL A 98 -10.57 -15.18 -7.76
C VAL A 98 -11.63 -14.15 -8.18
N ASN A 99 -11.89 -13.15 -7.33
CA ASN A 99 -12.91 -12.13 -7.54
C ASN A 99 -12.36 -10.81 -8.11
N GLY A 100 -11.04 -10.74 -8.35
CA GLY A 100 -10.37 -9.57 -8.91
C GLY A 100 -9.15 -9.14 -8.11
N THR A 101 -8.65 -7.94 -8.44
CA THR A 101 -7.38 -7.41 -7.93
C THR A 101 -7.62 -6.23 -6.98
N ALA A 102 -6.83 -6.16 -5.92
CA ALA A 102 -6.78 -5.02 -5.01
C ALA A 102 -5.34 -4.51 -4.88
N LYS A 103 -5.17 -3.20 -4.77
CA LYS A 103 -3.85 -2.57 -4.60
C LYS A 103 -3.89 -1.48 -3.55
N GLY A 104 -2.74 -1.23 -2.91
CA GLY A 104 -2.67 -0.28 -1.82
C GLY A 104 -1.25 0.09 -1.42
N PHE A 105 -1.18 0.90 -0.37
CA PHE A 105 0.07 1.30 0.27
C PHE A 105 0.02 1.00 1.76
N SER A 106 1.19 0.73 2.34
CA SER A 106 1.36 0.58 3.79
C SER A 106 2.68 1.21 4.28
N GLY A 107 2.73 1.58 5.56
CA GLY A 107 3.92 2.09 6.23
C GLY A 107 5.01 1.06 6.48
N SER A 108 4.67 -0.22 6.53
CA SER A 108 5.61 -1.32 6.71
C SER A 108 5.23 -2.53 5.88
N GLU A 109 6.20 -3.42 5.62
CA GLU A 109 5.94 -4.70 4.95
C GLU A 109 4.95 -5.57 5.75
N ASN A 110 5.06 -5.58 7.09
CA ASN A 110 4.14 -6.32 7.95
C ASN A 110 2.70 -5.77 7.86
N HIS A 111 2.54 -4.45 7.78
CA HIS A 111 1.24 -3.83 7.54
C HIS A 111 0.71 -4.22 6.15
N ALA A 112 1.54 -4.21 5.11
CA ALA A 112 1.14 -4.64 3.76
C ALA A 112 0.65 -6.10 3.74
N LEU A 113 1.37 -7.02 4.39
CA LEU A 113 0.94 -8.41 4.51
C LEU A 113 -0.40 -8.53 5.24
N LYS A 114 -0.56 -7.79 6.34
CA LYS A 114 -1.82 -7.78 7.11
C LYS A 114 -2.98 -7.20 6.29
N MET A 115 -2.76 -6.14 5.53
CA MET A 115 -3.75 -5.53 4.63
C MET A 115 -4.21 -6.53 3.57
N ILE A 116 -3.26 -7.23 2.92
CA ILE A 116 -3.57 -8.29 1.95
C ILE A 116 -4.45 -9.36 2.59
N GLN A 117 -4.08 -9.86 3.77
CA GLN A 117 -4.85 -10.89 4.47
C GLN A 117 -6.28 -10.43 4.80
N LEU A 118 -6.44 -9.18 5.26
CA LEU A 118 -7.73 -8.63 5.65
C LEU A 118 -8.66 -8.39 4.46
N ILE A 119 -8.12 -7.98 3.31
CA ILE A 119 -8.91 -7.64 2.11
C ILE A 119 -9.28 -8.89 1.30
N SER A 120 -8.45 -9.93 1.32
CA SER A 120 -8.55 -11.03 0.35
C SER A 120 -9.40 -12.22 0.81
N THR A 121 -9.90 -12.21 2.06
CA THR A 121 -10.84 -13.19 2.64
C THR A 121 -10.63 -14.67 2.22
N ASN A 122 -9.36 -15.12 2.21
CA ASN A 122 -8.89 -16.49 1.91
C ASN A 122 -8.81 -16.97 0.44
N ASP A 123 -9.11 -16.12 -0.56
CA ASP A 123 -9.06 -16.52 -1.98
C ASP A 123 -7.88 -15.89 -2.75
N ILE A 124 -6.69 -15.85 -2.14
CA ILE A 124 -5.50 -15.26 -2.76
C ILE A 124 -4.92 -16.22 -3.81
N LEU A 125 -4.83 -15.75 -5.05
CA LEU A 125 -4.10 -16.44 -6.13
C LEU A 125 -2.62 -16.07 -6.09
N THR A 126 -2.33 -14.77 -5.99
CA THR A 126 -0.97 -14.24 -5.90
C THR A 126 -0.98 -12.87 -5.23
N TYR A 127 0.16 -12.50 -4.63
CA TYR A 127 0.37 -11.15 -4.12
C TYR A 127 1.80 -10.71 -4.34
N LYS A 128 2.00 -9.39 -4.41
CA LYS A 128 3.33 -8.77 -4.45
C LYS A 128 3.38 -7.60 -3.48
N ILE A 129 4.53 -7.44 -2.84
CA ILE A 129 4.86 -6.28 -2.00
C ILE A 129 6.17 -5.72 -2.53
N ILE A 130 6.18 -4.43 -2.82
CA ILE A 130 7.29 -3.72 -3.44
C ILE A 130 7.57 -2.48 -2.60
N ARG A 131 8.83 -2.24 -2.23
CA ARG A 131 9.19 -0.99 -1.57
C ARG A 131 8.95 0.17 -2.54
N SER A 132 8.36 1.26 -2.08
CA SER A 132 7.95 2.36 -2.97
C SER A 132 9.13 3.06 -3.65
N ALA A 133 10.35 2.95 -3.10
CA ALA A 133 11.58 3.40 -3.78
C ALA A 133 11.96 2.54 -5.00
N GLU A 134 11.47 1.30 -5.06
CA GLU A 134 11.68 0.34 -6.15
C GLU A 134 10.47 0.25 -7.08
N PHE A 135 9.39 0.99 -6.77
CA PHE A 135 8.21 1.11 -7.61
C PHE A 135 8.39 2.30 -8.56
N GLU A 136 8.72 2.04 -9.82
CA GLU A 136 8.74 3.09 -10.85
C GLU A 136 7.32 3.67 -11.01
N ARG A 137 7.21 4.99 -10.88
CA ARG A 137 5.96 5.76 -11.01
C ARG A 137 5.71 6.22 -12.44
#